data_AF-A0AAW2IMF1-F1
#
_entry.id   AF-A0AAW2IMF1-F1
#
_cell.length_a   1.000
_cell.length_b   1.000
_cell.length_c   1.000
_cell.angle_alpha   90.00
_cell.angle_beta   90.00
_cell.angle_gamma   90.00
#
_symmetry.space_group_name_H-M   'P 1'
#
loop_
_entity.id
_entity.type
_entity.pdbx_description
1 polymer ?
#
loop_
_entity_poly.entity_id
_entity_poly.type
_entity_poly.pdbx_seq_one_letter_code
_entity_poly.pdbx_strand_id
1 'polypeptide(L)'
;MALRFAARKVLSSSAPLVHKSGTSGESIFVRGRWASSSSSSSDPSSPKPNKKVTHDRLASVIDAVNDRKLPPELRGQRNNVRSETDIINVVEQRVWHAMEEGQFENLPGKGKPLDLSSNPHADPAEDTLYRILNKNGCAPEWVELNKEIRNSIAGWRLALRKAWMYKGGSDDSKWLELSEVLKLQLRDLNNKVLHYNLIVPFGRQMFGFKWEREIDRLNDEIQMDK
;
A
#
# COMPACT_ATOMS: atom_id res chain seq x y z
N MET A 1 21.47 -17.35 36.96
CA MET A 1 20.67 -16.11 36.92
C MET A 1 19.52 -16.34 35.97
N ALA A 2 18.29 -16.24 36.49
CA ALA A 2 17.05 -16.45 35.76
C ALA A 2 16.62 -15.20 34.97
N LEU A 3 15.54 -15.40 34.20
CA LEU A 3 14.58 -14.43 33.62
C LEU A 3 14.89 -14.04 32.14
N ARG A 4 13.93 -13.95 31.21
CA ARG A 4 12.49 -14.25 31.18
C ARG A 4 12.03 -14.29 29.72
N PHE A 5 11.07 -15.16 29.44
CA PHE A 5 10.27 -15.22 28.21
C PHE A 5 9.48 -13.92 27.96
N ALA A 6 9.41 -13.48 26.71
CA ALA A 6 8.36 -12.58 26.23
C ALA A 6 8.00 -12.91 24.77
N ALA A 7 6.95 -13.71 24.59
CA ALA A 7 6.32 -13.96 23.30
C ALA A 7 5.51 -12.71 22.89
N ARG A 8 5.79 -12.14 21.72
CA ARG A 8 4.94 -11.10 21.12
C ARG A 8 3.93 -11.77 20.18
N LYS A 9 2.67 -11.61 20.55
CA LYS A 9 1.48 -12.10 19.86
C LYS A 9 1.20 -11.22 18.65
N VAL A 10 1.03 -11.86 17.51
CA VAL A 10 0.59 -11.29 16.23
C VAL A 10 -0.85 -10.79 16.38
N LEU A 11 -1.12 -9.53 16.04
CA LEU A 11 -2.48 -9.00 15.87
C LEU A 11 -2.70 -8.80 14.37
N SER A 12 -3.41 -9.77 13.80
CA SER A 12 -3.93 -9.76 12.44
C SER A 12 -5.19 -8.90 12.37
N SER A 13 -5.21 -8.02 11.37
CA SER A 13 -6.35 -7.21 10.95
C SER A 13 -7.41 -8.07 10.25
N SER A 14 -8.69 -7.85 10.54
CA SER A 14 -9.79 -8.12 9.61
C SER A 14 -11.05 -7.35 10.01
N ALA A 15 -11.46 -6.43 9.14
CA ALA A 15 -12.80 -5.83 9.13
C ALA A 15 -13.70 -6.65 8.19
N PRO A 16 -14.98 -6.90 8.52
CA PRO A 16 -15.88 -7.51 7.55
C PRO A 16 -16.71 -6.46 6.80
N LEU A 17 -16.79 -6.69 5.49
CA LEU A 17 -17.71 -6.07 4.54
C LEU A 17 -19.17 -6.43 4.85
N VAL A 18 -20.06 -5.46 4.67
CA VAL A 18 -21.51 -5.64 4.68
C VAL A 18 -21.98 -5.95 3.25
N HIS A 19 -22.64 -7.09 3.08
CA HIS A 19 -23.38 -7.45 1.88
C HIS A 19 -24.86 -7.07 2.04
N LYS A 20 -25.44 -6.52 0.98
CA LYS A 20 -26.84 -6.11 0.87
C LYS A 20 -27.56 -7.13 -0.02
N SER A 21 -28.65 -7.71 0.45
CA SER A 21 -29.66 -8.35 -0.40
C SER A 21 -31.04 -8.15 0.21
N GLY A 22 -32.00 -7.77 -0.65
CA GLY A 22 -33.39 -7.55 -0.27
C GLY A 22 -34.23 -8.83 -0.34
N THR A 23 -35.48 -8.74 0.09
CA THR A 23 -36.67 -9.14 -0.68
C THR A 23 -37.94 -8.83 0.14
N SER A 24 -38.99 -8.60 -0.64
CA SER A 24 -40.40 -8.34 -0.38
C SER A 24 -41.13 -9.27 0.60
N GLY A 25 -42.28 -8.80 1.12
CA GLY A 25 -43.44 -9.69 1.28
C GLY A 25 -44.30 -9.48 2.52
N GLU A 26 -45.42 -8.80 2.30
CA GLU A 26 -46.75 -9.08 2.84
C GLU A 26 -47.13 -8.88 4.32
N SER A 27 -48.29 -8.24 4.42
CA SER A 27 -49.13 -7.93 5.56
C SER A 27 -49.94 -9.13 6.06
N ILE A 28 -50.12 -9.28 7.37
CA ILE A 28 -51.29 -9.94 7.95
C ILE A 28 -51.79 -9.17 9.18
N PHE A 29 -53.05 -8.76 9.11
CA PHE A 29 -53.88 -8.23 10.19
C PHE A 29 -54.34 -9.34 11.14
N VAL A 30 -54.37 -9.08 12.46
CA VAL A 30 -55.31 -9.76 13.38
C VAL A 30 -55.84 -8.75 14.43
N ARG A 31 -57.16 -8.52 14.37
CA ARG A 31 -58.04 -7.95 15.42
C ARG A 31 -57.90 -8.79 16.69
N GLY A 32 -57.98 -8.32 17.93
CA GLY A 32 -58.62 -7.15 18.52
C GLY A 32 -59.05 -7.56 19.95
N ARG A 33 -59.52 -6.59 20.74
CA ARG A 33 -60.70 -6.66 21.63
C ARG A 33 -60.53 -5.64 22.76
N TRP A 34 -61.60 -4.90 22.96
CA TRP A 34 -61.80 -3.74 23.80
C TRP A 34 -62.48 -4.22 25.08
N ALA A 35 -62.02 -3.72 26.22
CA ALA A 35 -62.73 -3.78 27.48
C ALA A 35 -62.70 -2.38 28.08
N SER A 36 -63.89 -1.84 28.32
CA SER A 36 -64.12 -0.53 28.93
C SER A 36 -64.20 -0.70 30.45
N SER A 37 -63.58 0.20 31.20
CA SER A 37 -64.10 0.61 32.51
C SER A 37 -63.65 2.04 32.84
N SER A 38 -64.58 2.74 33.44
CA SER A 38 -64.78 4.18 33.57
C SER A 38 -63.99 4.86 34.69
N SER A 39 -63.95 6.19 34.59
CA SER A 39 -63.85 7.22 35.66
C SER A 39 -62.54 7.29 36.46
N SER A 40 -62.05 8.42 36.94
CA SER A 40 -62.22 9.85 36.69
C SER A 40 -61.27 10.51 37.71
N SER A 41 -60.37 11.40 37.30
CA SER A 41 -59.93 12.58 38.07
C SER A 41 -58.58 13.08 37.56
N SER A 42 -58.60 14.36 37.22
CA SER A 42 -57.55 15.28 36.81
C SER A 42 -56.32 15.33 37.72
N ASP A 43 -55.11 15.37 37.13
CA ASP A 43 -54.27 16.58 37.09
C ASP A 43 -52.98 16.37 36.26
N PRO A 44 -52.27 17.44 35.84
CA PRO A 44 -51.63 17.53 34.54
C PRO A 44 -50.13 17.23 34.60
N SER A 45 -49.65 16.30 33.78
CA SER A 45 -48.20 16.22 33.51
C SER A 45 -47.88 15.50 32.21
N SER A 46 -47.31 16.29 31.29
CA SER A 46 -46.28 15.93 30.30
C SER A 46 -46.55 14.83 29.24
N PRO A 47 -46.43 15.13 27.93
CA PRO A 47 -46.44 14.11 26.90
C PRO A 47 -45.11 13.33 26.94
N LYS A 48 -45.18 12.01 27.05
CA LYS A 48 -44.02 11.09 27.06
C LYS A 48 -43.29 11.16 25.70
N PRO A 49 -41.96 11.32 25.66
CA PRO A 49 -41.23 11.49 24.41
C PRO A 49 -41.07 10.13 23.71
N ASN A 50 -41.54 10.08 22.47
CA ASN A 50 -41.30 9.00 21.53
C ASN A 50 -39.80 8.76 21.31
N LYS A 51 -39.37 7.49 21.24
CA LYS A 51 -37.99 7.05 20.94
C LYS A 51 -37.43 7.50 19.57
N LYS A 52 -38.14 8.36 18.83
CA LYS A 52 -37.69 9.02 17.57
C LYS A 52 -36.76 10.22 17.81
N VAL A 53 -36.86 10.86 18.97
CA VAL A 53 -36.14 12.12 19.29
C VAL A 53 -34.61 11.97 19.30
N THR A 54 -34.07 10.79 19.61
CA THR A 54 -32.61 10.56 19.65
C THR A 54 -31.99 10.52 18.26
N HIS A 55 -32.67 9.90 17.30
CA HIS A 55 -32.22 9.85 15.90
C HIS A 55 -32.30 11.24 15.24
N ASP A 56 -33.37 11.99 15.52
CA ASP A 56 -33.56 13.35 14.98
C ASP A 56 -32.55 14.36 15.53
N ARG A 57 -32.12 14.20 16.80
CA ARG A 57 -31.05 15.00 17.39
C ARG A 57 -29.69 14.72 16.76
N LEU A 58 -29.35 13.45 16.55
CA LEU A 58 -28.10 13.07 15.89
C LEU A 58 -28.09 13.55 14.43
N ALA A 59 -29.19 13.36 13.70
CA ALA A 59 -29.34 13.87 12.35
C ALA A 59 -29.18 15.40 12.29
N SER A 60 -29.83 16.14 13.18
CA SER A 60 -29.72 17.60 13.22
C SER A 60 -28.32 18.09 13.58
N VAL A 61 -27.57 17.35 14.39
CA VAL A 61 -26.17 17.67 14.72
C VAL A 61 -25.26 17.40 13.51
N ILE A 62 -25.44 16.26 12.84
CA ILE A 62 -24.68 15.90 11.63
C ILE A 62 -24.94 16.92 10.51
N ASP A 63 -26.20 17.32 10.30
CA ASP A 63 -26.57 18.34 9.32
C ASP A 63 -25.96 19.70 9.64
N ALA A 64 -25.98 20.13 10.92
CA ALA A 64 -25.36 21.38 11.32
C ALA A 64 -23.84 21.38 11.11
N VAL A 65 -23.18 20.24 11.34
CA VAL A 65 -21.74 20.07 11.10
C VAL A 65 -21.43 20.12 9.60
N ASN A 66 -22.23 19.43 8.79
CA ASN A 66 -22.09 19.43 7.32
C ASN A 66 -22.37 20.80 6.72
N ASP A 67 -23.41 21.51 7.19
CA ASP A 67 -23.72 22.88 6.78
C ASP A 67 -22.55 23.85 7.05
N ARG A 68 -21.81 23.65 8.15
CA ARG A 68 -20.65 24.47 8.47
C ARG A 68 -19.46 24.22 7.53
N LYS A 69 -19.38 23.05 6.90
CA LYS A 69 -18.36 22.73 5.89
C LYS A 69 -18.67 23.35 4.53
N LEU A 70 -19.92 23.75 4.29
CA LEU A 70 -20.31 24.36 3.04
C LEU A 70 -19.86 25.83 2.93
N PRO A 71 -19.64 26.30 1.69
CA PRO A 71 -19.55 27.72 1.36
C PRO A 71 -20.70 28.51 2.01
N PRO A 72 -20.44 29.70 2.59
CA PRO A 72 -21.45 30.64 3.10
C PRO A 72 -22.73 30.76 2.26
N GLU A 73 -22.60 30.74 0.93
CA GLU A 73 -23.67 30.87 -0.06
C GLU A 73 -24.63 29.66 -0.06
N LEU A 74 -24.18 28.52 0.47
CA LEU A 74 -24.90 27.25 0.51
C LEU A 74 -25.38 26.86 1.93
N ARG A 75 -25.14 27.71 2.95
CA ARG A 75 -25.53 27.45 4.34
C ARG A 75 -27.01 27.80 4.58
N GLY A 76 -27.70 27.01 5.41
CA GLY A 76 -29.06 27.32 5.86
C GLY A 76 -30.18 27.03 4.86
N GLN A 77 -29.87 26.63 3.62
CA GLN A 77 -30.86 26.16 2.64
C GLN A 77 -31.21 24.68 2.87
N ARG A 78 -32.04 24.41 3.88
CA ARG A 78 -32.48 23.04 4.24
C ARG A 78 -33.50 22.42 3.27
N ASN A 79 -34.19 23.24 2.48
CA ASN A 79 -35.36 22.82 1.68
C ASN A 79 -35.13 22.85 0.17
N ASN A 80 -34.02 23.43 -0.30
CA ASN A 80 -33.65 23.35 -1.70
C ASN A 80 -32.91 22.02 -1.84
N VAL A 81 -33.44 21.09 -2.65
CA VAL A 81 -32.75 19.84 -2.94
C VAL A 81 -31.37 20.23 -3.45
N ARG A 82 -30.34 19.96 -2.64
CA ARG A 82 -28.94 20.20 -3.00
C ARG A 82 -28.64 19.35 -4.21
N SER A 83 -28.90 19.88 -5.39
CA SER A 83 -28.45 19.24 -6.60
C SER A 83 -26.94 19.36 -6.61
N GLU A 84 -26.26 18.30 -7.06
CA GLU A 84 -24.82 18.34 -7.29
C GLU A 84 -24.43 19.56 -8.15
N THR A 85 -25.33 19.94 -9.05
CA THR A 85 -25.26 21.12 -9.92
C THR A 85 -25.17 22.44 -9.15
N ASP A 86 -25.92 22.65 -8.07
CA ASP A 86 -25.87 23.88 -7.28
C ASP A 86 -24.52 24.03 -6.55
N ILE A 87 -23.98 22.92 -6.06
CA ILE A 87 -22.66 22.89 -5.41
C ILE A 87 -21.57 23.21 -6.42
N ILE A 88 -21.63 22.59 -7.61
CA ILE A 88 -20.70 22.86 -8.70
C ILE A 88 -20.75 24.35 -9.10
N ASN A 89 -21.95 24.92 -9.28
CA ASN A 89 -22.11 26.32 -9.69
C ASN A 89 -21.48 27.30 -8.69
N VAL A 90 -21.66 27.08 -7.39
CA VAL A 90 -21.04 27.93 -6.35
C VAL A 90 -19.53 27.75 -6.31
N VAL A 91 -19.02 26.53 -6.50
CA VAL A 91 -17.59 26.26 -6.58
C VAL A 91 -16.98 26.96 -7.79
N GLU A 92 -17.59 26.83 -8.98
CA GLU A 92 -17.15 27.51 -10.20
C GLU A 92 -17.12 29.02 -10.03
N GLN A 93 -18.19 29.63 -9.51
CA GLN A 93 -18.22 31.08 -9.24
C GLN A 93 -17.08 31.54 -8.33
N ARG A 94 -16.72 30.74 -7.32
CA ARG A 94 -15.60 31.04 -6.42
C ARG A 94 -14.25 30.90 -7.11
N VAL A 95 -14.08 29.90 -7.98
CA VAL A 95 -12.86 29.74 -8.78
C VAL A 95 -12.70 30.93 -9.72
N TRP A 96 -13.77 31.35 -10.42
CA TRP A 96 -13.77 32.53 -11.27
C TRP A 96 -13.40 33.82 -10.51
N HIS A 97 -14.04 34.08 -9.37
CA HIS A 97 -13.70 35.23 -8.52
C HIS A 97 -12.23 35.18 -8.06
N ALA A 98 -11.73 34.01 -7.65
CA ALA A 98 -10.34 33.86 -7.23
C ALA A 98 -9.34 34.05 -8.39
N MET A 99 -9.74 33.71 -9.63
CA MET A 99 -8.96 34.00 -10.84
C MET A 99 -8.92 35.49 -11.16
N GLU A 100 -10.08 36.18 -11.10
CA GLU A 100 -10.17 37.64 -11.31
C GLU A 100 -9.38 38.43 -10.27
N GLU A 101 -9.44 38.01 -9.01
CA GLU A 101 -8.67 38.59 -7.91
C GLU A 101 -7.17 38.29 -7.99
N GLY A 102 -6.74 37.45 -8.94
CA GLY A 102 -5.33 37.07 -9.10
C GLY A 102 -4.79 36.23 -7.93
N GLN A 103 -5.64 35.54 -7.17
CA GLN A 103 -5.23 34.70 -6.04
C GLN A 103 -4.27 33.57 -6.47
N PHE A 104 -4.30 33.18 -7.74
CA PHE A 104 -3.41 32.17 -8.34
C PHE A 104 -2.09 32.76 -8.87
N GLU A 105 -1.94 34.09 -8.93
CA GLU A 105 -0.76 34.75 -9.49
C GLU A 105 0.45 34.74 -8.55
N ASN A 106 0.22 34.75 -7.23
CA ASN A 106 1.29 34.78 -6.22
C ASN A 106 1.34 33.49 -5.39
N LEU A 107 1.14 32.34 -6.03
CA LEU A 107 1.24 31.05 -5.35
C LEU A 107 2.69 30.75 -4.96
N PRO A 108 2.92 30.19 -3.76
CA PRO A 108 4.25 29.76 -3.35
C PRO A 108 4.77 28.70 -4.33
N GLY A 109 5.87 29.01 -5.01
CA GLY A 109 6.48 28.11 -5.99
C GLY A 109 6.05 28.32 -7.44
N LYS A 110 5.20 29.29 -7.76
CA LYS A 110 4.87 29.62 -9.16
C LYS A 110 6.14 29.94 -9.95
N GLY A 111 6.32 29.26 -11.10
CA GLY A 111 7.46 29.44 -11.99
C GLY A 111 8.79 28.85 -11.50
N LYS A 112 8.84 28.25 -10.30
CA LYS A 112 10.03 27.54 -9.82
C LYS A 112 9.98 26.08 -10.30
N PRO A 113 11.13 25.49 -10.68
CA PRO A 113 11.22 24.06 -10.91
C PRO A 113 10.73 23.29 -9.68
N LEU A 114 9.92 22.26 -9.90
CA LEU A 114 9.45 21.40 -8.83
C LEU A 114 10.64 20.66 -8.21
N ASP A 115 10.74 20.70 -6.89
CA ASP A 115 11.76 19.94 -6.17
C ASP A 115 11.34 18.46 -6.11
N LEU A 116 11.97 17.64 -6.94
CA LEU A 116 11.77 16.19 -6.98
C LEU A 116 12.72 15.44 -6.05
N SER A 117 13.51 16.14 -5.22
CA SER A 117 14.56 15.52 -4.40
C SER A 117 14.05 14.78 -3.18
N SER A 118 12.85 15.09 -2.69
CA SER A 118 12.26 14.45 -1.52
C SER A 118 11.12 13.54 -1.92
N ASN A 119 11.15 12.30 -1.43
CA ASN A 119 10.08 11.34 -1.64
C ASN A 119 9.09 11.40 -0.45
N PRO A 120 7.85 11.89 -0.63
CA PRO A 120 6.86 11.98 0.45
C PRO A 120 6.40 10.61 0.98
N HIS A 121 6.68 9.53 0.24
CA HIS A 121 6.28 8.18 0.58
C HIS A 121 7.40 7.36 1.22
N ALA A 122 8.62 7.89 1.28
CA ALA A 122 9.74 7.24 1.96
C ALA A 122 9.72 7.53 3.45
N ASP A 123 10.27 6.61 4.25
CA ASP A 123 10.53 6.89 5.65
C ASP A 123 11.52 8.06 5.79
N PRO A 124 11.31 9.04 6.70
CA PRO A 124 12.17 10.22 6.79
C PRO A 124 13.66 9.91 7.02
N ALA A 125 13.98 8.84 7.74
CA ALA A 125 15.37 8.44 7.97
C ALA A 125 15.98 7.84 6.70
N GLU A 126 15.23 6.99 5.98
CA GLU A 126 15.63 6.38 4.72
C GLU A 126 15.81 7.44 3.60
N ASP A 127 14.88 8.38 3.47
CA ASP A 127 14.97 9.48 2.50
C ASP A 127 16.21 10.37 2.77
N THR A 128 16.49 10.65 4.05
CA THR A 128 17.68 11.42 4.43
C THR A 128 18.96 10.67 4.08
N LEU A 129 19.03 9.37 4.36
CA LEU A 129 20.17 8.51 3.99
C LEU A 129 20.41 8.54 2.47
N TYR A 130 19.39 8.28 1.66
CA TYR A 130 19.53 8.29 0.20
C TYR A 130 19.89 9.66 -0.35
N ARG A 131 19.40 10.73 0.24
CA ARG A 131 19.77 12.10 -0.14
C ARG A 131 21.25 12.39 0.14
N ILE A 132 21.77 11.96 1.29
CA ILE A 132 23.19 12.11 1.63
C ILE A 132 24.05 11.30 0.66
N LEU A 133 23.69 10.05 0.40
CA LEU A 133 24.42 9.19 -0.54
C LEU A 133 24.45 9.79 -1.95
N ASN A 134 23.29 10.22 -2.46
CA ASN A 134 23.18 10.83 -3.79
C ASN A 134 23.99 12.13 -3.90
N LYS A 135 24.00 12.97 -2.85
CA LYS A 135 24.84 14.19 -2.81
C LYS A 135 26.33 13.89 -2.88
N ASN A 136 26.78 12.74 -2.36
CA ASN A 136 28.17 12.30 -2.41
C ASN A 136 28.48 11.45 -3.66
N GLY A 137 27.50 11.20 -4.53
CA GLY A 137 27.65 10.31 -5.69
C GLY A 137 27.85 8.84 -5.30
N CYS A 138 27.50 8.46 -4.08
CA CYS A 138 27.59 7.09 -3.58
C CYS A 138 26.25 6.37 -3.73
N ALA A 139 26.29 5.06 -3.96
CA ALA A 139 25.09 4.24 -3.98
C ALA A 139 24.88 3.56 -2.61
N PRO A 140 23.64 3.18 -2.26
CA PRO A 140 23.41 2.30 -1.12
C PRO A 140 24.15 0.98 -1.28
N GLU A 141 24.60 0.41 -0.16
CA GLU A 141 25.33 -0.85 -0.10
C GLU A 141 24.66 -1.97 -0.92
N TRP A 142 23.34 -2.13 -0.80
CA TRP A 142 22.60 -3.15 -1.54
C TRP A 142 22.64 -2.94 -3.06
N VAL A 143 22.72 -1.70 -3.56
CA VAL A 143 22.86 -1.41 -5.00
C VAL A 143 24.23 -1.88 -5.49
N GLU A 144 25.28 -1.56 -4.73
CA GLU A 144 26.66 -1.95 -5.06
C GLU A 144 26.82 -3.47 -5.01
N LEU A 145 26.30 -4.11 -3.97
CA LEU A 145 26.30 -5.55 -3.81
C LEU A 145 25.51 -6.24 -4.93
N ASN A 146 24.38 -5.68 -5.38
CA ASN A 146 23.63 -6.21 -6.53
C ASN A 146 24.49 -6.22 -7.80
N LYS A 147 25.21 -5.12 -8.06
CA LYS A 147 26.13 -5.00 -9.20
C LYS A 147 27.27 -6.01 -9.09
N GLU A 148 27.84 -6.17 -7.91
CA GLU A 148 28.90 -7.14 -7.66
C GLU A 148 28.44 -8.58 -7.90
N ILE A 149 27.26 -8.96 -7.38
CA ILE A 149 26.69 -10.30 -7.59
C ILE A 149 26.47 -10.56 -9.08
N ARG A 150 25.89 -9.60 -9.81
CA ARG A 150 25.64 -9.70 -11.26
C ARG A 150 26.94 -9.88 -12.07
N ASN A 151 27.98 -9.13 -11.73
CA ASN A 151 29.28 -9.26 -12.39
C ASN A 151 29.95 -10.60 -12.06
N SER A 152 29.86 -11.02 -10.80
CA SER A 152 30.48 -12.26 -10.33
C SER A 152 29.81 -13.49 -10.95
N ILE A 153 28.46 -13.51 -11.06
CA ILE A 153 27.75 -14.61 -11.73
C ILE A 153 28.05 -14.65 -13.23
N ALA A 154 28.19 -13.50 -13.89
CA ALA A 154 28.57 -13.45 -15.30
C ALA A 154 29.97 -14.05 -15.53
N GLY A 155 30.94 -13.66 -14.69
CA GLY A 155 32.29 -14.24 -14.73
C GLY A 155 32.29 -15.74 -14.43
N TRP A 156 31.53 -16.16 -13.41
CA TRP A 156 31.38 -17.57 -13.04
C TRP A 156 30.77 -18.40 -14.19
N ARG A 157 29.73 -17.89 -14.87
CA ARG A 157 29.12 -18.57 -16.04
C ARG A 157 30.10 -18.71 -17.19
N LEU A 158 30.93 -17.69 -17.45
CA LEU A 158 31.97 -17.78 -18.46
C LEU A 158 33.01 -18.85 -18.10
N ALA A 159 33.42 -18.93 -16.83
CA ALA A 159 34.33 -19.96 -16.35
C ALA A 159 33.70 -21.36 -16.44
N LEU A 160 32.41 -21.49 -16.11
CA LEU A 160 31.66 -22.74 -16.27
C LEU A 160 31.61 -23.19 -17.73
N ARG A 161 31.29 -22.29 -18.65
CA ARG A 161 31.29 -22.59 -20.10
C ARG A 161 32.65 -23.05 -20.59
N LYS A 162 33.74 -22.42 -20.16
CA LYS A 162 35.11 -22.84 -20.49
C LYS A 162 35.43 -24.21 -19.92
N ALA A 163 35.10 -24.45 -18.65
CA ALA A 163 35.30 -25.75 -18.01
C ALA A 163 34.53 -26.86 -18.76
N TRP A 164 33.31 -26.56 -19.21
CA TRP A 164 32.47 -27.51 -19.94
C TRP A 164 33.09 -28.01 -21.26
N MET A 165 34.01 -27.24 -21.87
CA MET A 165 34.71 -27.68 -23.09
C MET A 165 35.61 -28.90 -22.87
N TYR A 166 36.08 -29.13 -21.65
CA TYR A 166 36.91 -30.30 -21.31
C TYR A 166 36.09 -31.57 -21.08
N LYS A 167 34.76 -31.44 -20.96
CA LYS A 167 33.85 -32.53 -20.65
C LYS A 167 33.60 -33.40 -21.89
N GLY A 168 33.89 -34.69 -21.80
CA GLY A 168 33.71 -35.66 -22.89
C GLY A 168 34.94 -35.85 -23.79
N GLY A 169 36.11 -35.38 -23.36
CA GLY A 169 37.40 -35.59 -24.02
C GLY A 169 38.40 -36.33 -23.11
N SER A 170 39.69 -36.37 -23.49
CA SER A 170 40.77 -36.95 -22.66
C SER A 170 41.02 -36.20 -21.34
N ASP A 171 40.42 -35.02 -21.18
CA ASP A 171 40.64 -34.08 -20.09
C ASP A 171 39.55 -34.11 -19.00
N ASP A 172 38.79 -35.21 -18.90
CA ASP A 172 37.70 -35.36 -17.92
C ASP A 172 38.15 -35.12 -16.45
N SER A 173 39.40 -35.44 -16.12
CA SER A 173 39.98 -35.12 -14.81
C SER A 173 40.03 -33.61 -14.54
N LYS A 174 40.32 -32.78 -15.55
CA LYS A 174 40.32 -31.31 -15.43
C LYS A 174 38.91 -30.79 -15.24
N TRP A 175 37.93 -31.37 -15.94
CA TRP A 175 36.52 -31.04 -15.72
C TRP A 175 36.10 -31.33 -14.27
N LEU A 176 36.50 -32.49 -13.73
CA LEU A 176 36.16 -32.87 -12.36
C LEU A 176 36.72 -31.87 -11.34
N GLU A 177 38.01 -31.53 -11.45
CA GLU A 177 38.67 -30.54 -10.59
C GLU A 177 38.02 -29.15 -10.70
N LEU A 178 37.84 -28.64 -11.92
CA LEU A 178 37.22 -27.34 -12.17
C LEU A 178 35.78 -27.28 -11.68
N SER A 179 35.01 -28.38 -11.83
CA SER A 179 33.63 -28.45 -11.40
C SER A 179 33.51 -28.29 -9.88
N GLU A 180 34.45 -28.84 -9.11
CA GLU A 180 34.42 -28.73 -7.66
C GLU A 180 34.79 -27.31 -7.20
N VAL A 181 35.79 -26.69 -7.83
CA VAL A 181 36.11 -25.28 -7.61
C VAL A 181 34.92 -24.37 -7.93
N LEU A 182 34.23 -24.61 -9.05
CA LEU A 182 33.07 -23.84 -9.46
C LEU A 182 31.88 -24.00 -8.50
N LYS A 183 31.66 -25.18 -7.93
CA LYS A 183 30.63 -25.39 -6.89
C LYS A 183 30.92 -24.61 -5.62
N LEU A 184 32.19 -24.58 -5.18
CA LEU A 184 32.59 -23.77 -4.04
C LEU A 184 32.36 -22.27 -4.30
N GLN A 185 32.74 -21.78 -5.48
CA GLN A 185 32.47 -20.39 -5.89
C GLN A 185 30.96 -20.10 -5.94
N LEU A 186 30.13 -21.04 -6.39
CA LEU A 186 28.68 -20.89 -6.42
C LEU A 186 28.10 -20.77 -5.00
N ARG A 187 28.64 -21.54 -4.04
CA ARG A 187 28.27 -21.43 -2.62
C ARG A 187 28.59 -20.04 -2.07
N ASP A 188 29.76 -19.51 -2.38
CA ASP A 188 30.17 -18.18 -1.93
C ASP A 188 29.33 -17.07 -2.58
N LEU A 189 28.95 -17.23 -3.86
CA LEU A 189 27.97 -16.37 -4.52
C LEU A 189 26.62 -16.40 -3.81
N ASN A 190 26.14 -17.59 -3.44
CA ASN A 190 24.88 -17.74 -2.71
C ASN A 190 24.92 -17.11 -1.32
N ASN A 191 26.08 -17.11 -0.65
CA ASN A 191 26.25 -16.36 0.60
C ASN A 191 26.10 -14.85 0.40
N LYS A 192 26.67 -14.30 -0.69
CA LYS A 192 26.46 -12.90 -1.07
C LYS A 192 25.00 -12.59 -1.39
N VAL A 193 24.32 -13.50 -2.11
CA VAL A 193 22.88 -13.41 -2.39
C VAL A 193 22.06 -13.39 -1.10
N LEU A 194 22.38 -14.25 -0.13
CA LEU A 194 21.73 -14.26 1.16
C LEU A 194 21.94 -12.94 1.89
N HIS A 195 23.18 -12.45 1.95
CA HIS A 195 23.48 -11.16 2.57
C HIS A 195 22.70 -10.01 1.91
N TYR A 196 22.69 -9.96 0.57
CA TYR A 196 21.88 -9.01 -0.19
C TYR A 196 20.39 -9.07 0.18
N ASN A 197 19.83 -10.27 0.28
CA ASN A 197 18.41 -10.46 0.62
C ASN A 197 18.06 -9.98 2.03
N LEU A 198 19.04 -9.94 2.94
CA LEU A 198 18.88 -9.46 4.30
C LEU A 198 18.91 -7.93 4.41
N ILE A 199 19.62 -7.25 3.50
CA ILE A 199 19.81 -5.79 3.55
C ILE A 199 18.91 -5.01 2.58
N VAL A 200 18.35 -5.69 1.58
CA VAL A 200 17.55 -5.04 0.54
C VAL A 200 16.12 -4.76 1.01
N PRO A 201 15.50 -3.63 0.58
CA PRO A 201 14.07 -3.41 0.78
C PRO A 201 13.20 -4.55 0.23
N PHE A 202 12.04 -4.75 0.85
CA PHE A 202 11.09 -5.80 0.46
C PHE A 202 10.73 -5.70 -1.04
N GLY A 203 10.57 -6.86 -1.68
CA GLY A 203 10.22 -6.96 -3.11
C GLY A 203 11.40 -6.88 -4.08
N ARG A 204 12.63 -6.65 -3.60
CA ARG A 204 13.85 -6.59 -4.43
C ARG A 204 14.81 -7.76 -4.20
N GLN A 205 14.41 -8.74 -3.39
CA GLN A 205 15.19 -9.94 -3.09
C GLN A 205 15.41 -10.79 -4.35
N MET A 206 16.47 -11.59 -4.36
CA MET A 206 16.85 -12.47 -5.46
C MET A 206 16.90 -13.93 -5.03
N PHE A 207 16.68 -14.83 -5.98
CA PHE A 207 16.82 -16.26 -5.74
C PHE A 207 18.29 -16.69 -5.75
N GLY A 208 18.62 -17.64 -4.89
CA GLY A 208 19.92 -18.32 -4.95
C GLY A 208 20.06 -19.15 -6.23
N PHE A 209 21.31 -19.35 -6.63
CA PHE A 209 21.69 -20.13 -7.80
C PHE A 209 21.86 -21.61 -7.40
N LYS A 210 21.38 -22.51 -8.26
CA LYS A 210 21.52 -23.96 -8.08
C LYS A 210 22.38 -24.52 -9.20
N TRP A 211 23.26 -25.46 -8.86
CA TRP A 211 24.19 -26.06 -9.81
C TRP A 211 23.45 -26.70 -11.00
N GLU A 212 22.48 -27.57 -10.72
CA GLU A 212 21.74 -28.32 -11.73
C GLU A 212 21.05 -27.38 -12.72
N ARG A 213 20.41 -26.33 -12.20
CA ARG A 213 19.72 -25.33 -13.03
C ARG A 213 20.66 -24.53 -13.93
N GLU A 214 21.91 -24.31 -13.53
CA GLU A 214 22.90 -23.62 -14.37
C GLU A 214 23.46 -24.57 -15.43
N ILE A 215 23.57 -25.87 -15.13
CA ILE A 215 23.98 -26.89 -16.11
C ILE A 215 22.91 -27.10 -17.17
N ASP A 216 21.63 -27.18 -16.78
CA ASP A 216 20.51 -27.27 -17.72
C ASP A 216 20.49 -26.06 -18.65
N ARG A 217 20.64 -24.86 -18.08
CA ARG A 217 20.73 -23.60 -18.82
C ARG A 217 21.87 -23.60 -19.84
N LEU A 218 23.05 -24.10 -19.44
CA LEU A 218 24.20 -24.19 -20.32
C LEU A 218 23.96 -25.21 -21.46
N ASN A 219 23.31 -26.33 -21.17
CA ASN A 219 22.94 -27.31 -22.20
C ASN A 219 22.00 -26.70 -23.23
N ASP A 220 20.99 -25.94 -22.79
CA ASP A 220 20.05 -25.24 -23.67
C ASP A 220 20.79 -24.23 -24.57
N GLU A 221 21.70 -23.44 -23.99
CA GLU A 221 22.54 -22.48 -24.74
C GLU A 221 23.39 -23.18 -25.82
N ILE A 222 24.04 -24.30 -25.48
CA ILE A 222 24.87 -25.06 -26.42
C ILE A 222 24.02 -25.72 -27.53
N GLN A 223 22.78 -26.11 -27.23
CA GLN A 223 21.87 -26.67 -28.23
C GLN A 223 21.39 -25.61 -29.24
N MET A 224 21.26 -24.34 -28.83
CA MET A 224 20.88 -23.25 -29.73
C MET A 224 22.03 -22.76 -30.63
N ASP A 225 23.28 -22.97 -30.23
CA ASP A 225 24.47 -22.59 -31.00
C ASP A 225 24.82 -23.62 -32.13
N LYS A 226 24.11 -24.75 -32.22
CA LYS A 226 24.33 -25.83 -33.22
C LYS A 226 23.32 -25.76 -34.36
#